data_AF-A0A2T3L775-F1
#
_entry.id   AF-A0A2T3L775-F1
#
_cell.length_a   1.000
_cell.length_b   1.000
_cell.length_c   1.000
_cell.angle_alpha   90.00
_cell.angle_beta   90.00
_cell.angle_gamma   90.00
#
_symmetry.space_group_name_H-M   'P 1'
#
loop_
_entity.id
_entity.type
_entity.pdbx_description
1 polymer ?
#
loop_
_entity_poly.entity_id
_entity_poly.type
_entity_poly.pdbx_seq_one_letter_code
_entity_poly.pdbx_strand_id
1 'polypeptide(L)'
;MTMPSSDNSTPVNEGSTDSLTNSQPDPRQGFIERHFKLSAHNTTLSTEIIAGITTFMTMVYIVFVNPQILSAAGMDPSGVFVVTCLISAMGCIGMGLIANLPIALAPAMGLNAFFAFSVVVGMGISWQVGMGTIFWGAICFALMSAFGIRSWILTNIPSCLRISIPSGIGLLIALVGLSNAGIVVASPATMITIGDLSSLQCVLGALGFFIIVILASRGIHAAVLISIVVVTSIAALMGDVEYTGIMAMPPSIESTFGQADLAGSLDFALAGVIFSFALVSLFDSSGTMIGVTEKCGITDNRGRFPRMKQALMADSLTSVAGAYMGTSTVTAYIESSAGVAVGGRTGLTAIVAGLLFIIVIFFSPLAAMVPGYAVAGALIYVGILMSSGLAQIDWNDMTEAAPAFITTVMMPFSFSITEGIATGFITYCVMKAGTNRWREIHPGVAIVALLFIIKFIFIDGH
;
A
#
# COMPACT_ATOMS: atom_id res chain seq x y z
N MET A 1 -11.05 -57.62 36.71
CA MET A 1 -11.79 -57.41 37.97
C MET A 1 -12.87 -56.39 37.71
N THR A 2 -14.10 -56.77 38.00
CA THR A 2 -15.38 -56.13 37.65
C THR A 2 -15.62 -54.79 38.37
N MET A 3 -16.39 -53.91 37.74
CA MET A 3 -17.01 -52.72 38.34
C MET A 3 -17.79 -53.05 39.63
N PRO A 4 -18.07 -52.03 40.47
CA PRO A 4 -19.43 -51.50 40.46
C PRO A 4 -19.55 -49.96 40.62
N SER A 5 -20.68 -49.46 40.15
CA SER A 5 -21.26 -48.13 40.33
C SER A 5 -21.95 -47.94 41.69
N SER A 6 -21.92 -46.73 42.25
CA SER A 6 -23.04 -46.16 43.03
C SER A 6 -22.88 -44.65 43.24
N ASP A 7 -23.94 -43.91 42.92
CA ASP A 7 -24.19 -42.49 43.18
C ASP A 7 -23.94 -42.04 44.63
N ASN A 8 -23.48 -40.79 44.80
CA ASN A 8 -24.04 -39.94 45.84
C ASN A 8 -23.89 -38.44 45.50
N SER A 9 -24.99 -37.72 45.69
CA SER A 9 -25.25 -36.34 45.33
C SER A 9 -24.70 -35.31 46.33
N THR A 10 -24.46 -34.07 45.86
CA THR A 10 -24.54 -32.72 46.51
C THR A 10 -23.46 -31.78 45.96
N PRO A 11 -23.62 -30.43 46.02
CA PRO A 11 -24.70 -29.63 45.43
C PRO A 11 -24.16 -28.58 44.44
N VAL A 12 -25.08 -27.95 43.73
CA VAL A 12 -24.89 -26.78 42.87
C VAL A 12 -24.20 -25.65 43.62
N ASN A 13 -23.08 -25.14 43.09
CA ASN A 13 -22.48 -23.88 43.53
C ASN A 13 -22.73 -22.82 42.44
N GLU A 14 -23.85 -22.11 42.59
CA GLU A 14 -24.08 -20.83 41.93
C GLU A 14 -23.14 -19.80 42.55
N GLY A 15 -22.22 -19.24 41.75
CA GLY A 15 -21.37 -18.15 42.23
C GLY A 15 -20.21 -17.82 41.32
N SER A 16 -20.47 -16.99 40.31
CA SER A 16 -19.70 -15.79 39.95
C SER A 16 -19.90 -15.46 38.47
N THR A 17 -21.12 -15.04 38.13
CA THR A 17 -21.34 -14.06 37.05
C THR A 17 -20.72 -12.74 37.50
N ASP A 18 -19.39 -12.67 37.48
CA ASP A 18 -18.65 -11.43 37.66
C ASP A 18 -18.82 -10.60 36.41
N SER A 19 -19.84 -9.76 36.49
CA SER A 19 -19.91 -8.41 35.95
C SER A 19 -18.85 -8.07 34.90
N LEU A 20 -19.28 -8.11 33.64
CA LEU A 20 -18.82 -7.15 32.64
C LEU A 20 -19.08 -5.75 33.22
N THR A 21 -18.15 -5.28 34.05
CA THR A 21 -18.13 -3.94 34.57
C THR A 21 -17.97 -3.05 33.36
N ASN A 22 -19.10 -2.47 32.97
CA ASN A 22 -19.20 -1.33 32.09
C ASN A 22 -18.44 -0.20 32.79
N SER A 23 -17.12 -0.17 32.64
CA SER A 23 -16.26 0.86 33.19
C SER A 23 -16.60 2.15 32.47
N GLN A 24 -17.54 2.90 33.04
CA GLN A 24 -17.75 4.29 32.68
C GLN A 24 -16.40 5.00 32.76
N PRO A 25 -16.01 5.77 31.73
CA PRO A 25 -14.73 6.46 31.74
C PRO A 25 -14.71 7.45 32.91
N ASP A 26 -13.71 7.31 33.80
CA ASP A 26 -13.52 8.19 34.95
C ASP A 26 -13.40 9.65 34.45
N PRO A 27 -14.22 10.60 34.95
CA PRO A 27 -14.20 12.00 34.52
C PRO A 27 -12.86 12.72 34.77
N ARG A 28 -11.89 12.08 35.43
CA ARG A 28 -10.50 12.56 35.59
C ARG A 28 -9.54 12.14 34.49
N GLN A 29 -9.97 11.34 33.52
CA GLN A 29 -9.13 10.89 32.41
C GLN A 29 -8.94 12.02 31.37
N GLY A 30 -7.68 12.32 31.03
CA GLY A 30 -7.33 13.35 30.05
C GLY A 30 -7.91 13.11 28.66
N PHE A 31 -7.97 14.14 27.82
CA PHE A 31 -8.55 14.09 26.46
C PHE A 31 -8.07 12.90 25.62
N ILE A 32 -6.79 12.55 25.73
CA ILE A 32 -6.17 11.43 25.02
C ILE A 32 -6.81 10.08 25.42
N GLU A 33 -6.99 9.84 26.71
CA GLU A 33 -7.59 8.59 27.20
C GLU A 33 -9.07 8.50 26.78
N ARG A 34 -9.80 9.61 26.81
CA ARG A 34 -11.21 9.63 26.41
C ARG A 34 -11.42 9.37 24.92
N HIS A 35 -10.54 9.91 24.06
CA HIS A 35 -10.67 9.78 22.60
C HIS A 35 -10.11 8.45 22.08
N PHE A 36 -8.88 8.11 22.45
CA PHE A 36 -8.18 6.92 21.95
C PHE A 36 -8.51 5.65 22.75
N LYS A 37 -9.02 5.80 23.98
CA LYS A 37 -9.36 4.70 24.90
C LYS A 37 -8.18 3.78 25.12
N LEU A 38 -7.02 4.32 25.55
CA LEU A 38 -5.77 3.56 25.61
C LEU A 38 -5.90 2.35 26.55
N SER A 39 -6.54 2.53 27.71
CA SER A 39 -6.77 1.43 28.67
C SER A 39 -7.65 0.33 28.06
N ALA A 40 -8.67 0.71 27.28
CA ALA A 40 -9.55 -0.27 26.62
C ALA A 40 -8.85 -1.06 25.51
N HIS A 41 -7.77 -0.50 24.94
CA HIS A 41 -6.95 -1.16 23.93
C HIS A 41 -5.67 -1.79 24.52
N ASN A 42 -5.54 -1.85 25.85
CA ASN A 42 -4.38 -2.39 26.56
C ASN A 42 -3.04 -1.78 26.12
N THR A 43 -2.99 -0.46 25.91
CA THR A 43 -1.79 0.27 25.47
C THR A 43 -1.51 1.50 26.35
N THR A 44 -0.33 2.10 26.19
CA THR A 44 0.09 3.31 26.91
C THR A 44 0.53 4.40 25.93
N LEU A 45 0.55 5.65 26.38
CA LEU A 45 1.05 6.79 25.59
C LEU A 45 2.47 6.54 25.06
N SER A 46 3.38 6.03 25.91
CA SER A 46 4.75 5.73 25.51
C SER A 46 4.81 4.64 24.44
N THR A 47 4.01 3.59 24.58
CA THR A 47 3.91 2.50 23.60
C THR A 47 3.43 3.04 22.24
N GLU A 48 2.39 3.89 22.23
CA GLU A 48 1.85 4.47 20.99
C GLU A 48 2.85 5.41 20.30
N ILE A 49 3.62 6.19 21.07
CA ILE A 49 4.67 7.05 20.50
C ILE A 49 5.78 6.20 19.86
N ILE A 50 6.26 5.16 20.56
CA ILE A 50 7.28 4.25 20.02
C ILE A 50 6.75 3.50 18.80
N ALA A 51 5.50 3.04 18.82
CA ALA A 51 4.86 2.41 17.69
C ALA A 51 4.73 3.35 16.48
N GLY A 52 4.40 4.63 16.72
CA GLY A 52 4.30 5.65 15.69
C GLY A 52 5.66 5.96 15.05
N ILE A 53 6.71 6.11 15.87
CA ILE A 53 8.09 6.26 15.39
C ILE A 53 8.52 5.03 14.60
N THR A 54 8.22 3.82 15.10
CA THR A 54 8.57 2.56 14.43
C THR A 54 7.89 2.46 13.06
N THR A 55 6.59 2.75 13.01
CA THR A 55 5.80 2.80 11.77
C THR A 55 6.40 3.80 10.78
N PHE A 56 6.69 5.01 11.24
CA PHE A 56 7.32 6.03 10.43
C PHE A 56 8.67 5.57 9.87
N MET A 57 9.54 5.00 10.70
CA MET A 57 10.86 4.50 10.27
C MET A 57 10.78 3.38 9.22
N THR A 58 9.72 2.57 9.26
CA THR A 58 9.50 1.53 8.25
C THR A 58 8.98 2.07 6.92
N MET A 59 8.27 3.21 6.92
CA MET A 59 7.64 3.75 5.71
C MET A 59 8.31 5.02 5.16
N VAL A 60 9.21 5.67 5.90
CA VAL A 60 9.83 6.96 5.54
C VAL A 60 10.55 6.91 4.19
N TYR A 61 10.92 5.72 3.72
CA TYR A 61 11.47 5.54 2.39
C TYR A 61 10.61 6.20 1.30
N ILE A 62 9.28 6.24 1.45
CA ILE A 62 8.35 6.86 0.49
C ILE A 62 8.71 8.30 0.13
N VAL A 63 9.33 9.02 1.07
CA VAL A 63 9.78 10.39 0.91
C VAL A 63 10.87 10.52 -0.16
N PHE A 64 11.70 9.49 -0.34
CA PHE A 64 12.73 9.44 -1.39
C PHE A 64 12.19 8.77 -2.65
N VAL A 65 11.38 7.73 -2.47
CA VAL A 65 10.96 6.87 -3.57
C VAL A 65 9.85 7.49 -4.42
N ASN A 66 8.86 8.13 -3.81
CA ASN A 66 7.77 8.72 -4.56
C ASN A 66 8.23 9.85 -5.50
N PRO A 67 9.07 10.82 -5.06
CA PRO A 67 9.64 11.81 -5.97
C PRO A 67 10.38 11.20 -7.14
N GLN A 68 11.18 10.16 -6.91
CA GLN A 68 11.90 9.49 -8.00
C GLN A 68 10.95 8.86 -9.03
N ILE A 69 9.91 8.15 -8.58
CA ILE A 69 8.93 7.55 -9.49
C ILE A 69 8.16 8.63 -10.26
N LEU A 70 7.61 9.64 -9.57
CA LEU A 70 6.79 10.67 -10.23
C LEU A 70 7.63 11.62 -11.09
N SER A 71 8.93 11.78 -10.81
CA SER A 71 9.84 12.54 -11.67
C SER A 71 10.04 11.90 -13.04
N ALA A 72 9.95 10.56 -13.13
CA ALA A 72 9.97 9.86 -14.41
C ALA A 72 8.75 10.20 -15.29
N ALA A 73 7.65 10.67 -14.67
CA ALA A 73 6.48 11.21 -15.36
C ALA A 73 6.63 12.69 -15.78
N GLY A 74 7.76 13.33 -15.45
CA GLY A 74 8.02 14.75 -15.70
C GLY A 74 7.54 15.71 -14.59
N MET A 75 7.24 15.20 -13.40
CA MET A 75 6.87 16.04 -12.25
C MET A 75 8.12 16.58 -11.53
N ASP A 76 8.00 17.76 -10.92
CA ASP A 76 9.06 18.34 -10.08
C ASP A 76 9.28 17.51 -8.80
N PRO A 77 10.45 16.87 -8.61
CA PRO A 77 10.71 16.03 -7.44
C PRO A 77 10.57 16.78 -6.11
N SER A 78 10.91 18.08 -6.08
CA SER A 78 10.89 18.88 -4.86
C SER A 78 9.46 19.16 -4.39
N GLY A 79 8.57 19.56 -5.31
CA GLY A 79 7.14 19.70 -5.04
C GLY A 79 6.50 18.38 -4.63
N VAL A 80 6.81 17.29 -5.35
CA VAL A 80 6.30 15.95 -5.03
C VAL A 80 6.71 15.49 -3.63
N PHE A 81 7.96 15.73 -3.22
CA PHE A 81 8.44 15.42 -1.87
C PHE A 81 7.58 16.10 -0.79
N VAL A 82 7.32 17.40 -0.94
CA VAL A 82 6.55 18.16 0.04
C VAL A 82 5.10 17.68 0.07
N VAL A 83 4.47 17.52 -1.10
CA VAL A 83 3.09 17.03 -1.20
C VAL A 83 2.96 15.63 -0.60
N THR A 84 3.93 14.74 -0.85
CA THR A 84 3.97 13.38 -0.28
C THR A 84 3.95 13.42 1.25
N CYS A 85 4.77 14.29 1.85
CA CYS A 85 4.82 14.43 3.30
C CYS A 85 3.52 15.04 3.85
N LEU A 86 3.01 16.10 3.22
CA LEU A 86 1.78 16.78 3.66
C LEU A 86 0.57 15.85 3.59
N ILE A 87 0.38 15.13 2.49
CA ILE A 87 -0.77 14.24 2.34
C ILE A 87 -0.67 13.02 3.25
N SER A 88 0.53 12.48 3.46
CA SER A 88 0.75 11.38 4.40
C SER A 88 0.45 11.84 5.81
N ALA A 89 0.85 13.06 6.19
CA ALA A 89 0.50 13.66 7.46
C ALA A 89 -1.01 13.82 7.62
N MET A 90 -1.69 14.40 6.62
CA MET A 90 -3.15 14.57 6.62
C MET A 90 -3.88 13.23 6.74
N GLY A 91 -3.45 12.23 5.97
CA GLY A 91 -4.00 10.87 6.02
C GLY A 91 -3.81 10.23 7.38
N CYS A 92 -2.57 10.15 7.85
CA CYS A 92 -2.22 9.55 9.14
C CYS A 92 -2.97 10.20 10.31
N ILE A 93 -3.02 11.54 10.35
CA ILE A 93 -3.75 12.28 11.37
C ILE A 93 -5.27 12.03 11.25
N GLY A 94 -5.81 12.06 10.03
CA GLY A 94 -7.21 11.77 9.76
C GLY A 94 -7.62 10.35 10.18
N MET A 95 -6.81 9.34 9.85
CA MET A 95 -7.00 7.95 10.26
C MET A 95 -7.02 7.83 11.78
N GLY A 96 -6.07 8.50 12.46
CA GLY A 96 -6.00 8.48 13.91
C GLY A 96 -7.18 9.17 14.60
N LEU A 97 -7.62 10.31 14.10
CA LEU A 97 -8.74 11.06 14.69
C LEU A 97 -10.11 10.45 14.40
N ILE A 98 -10.34 9.99 13.17
CA ILE A 98 -11.65 9.53 12.69
C ILE A 98 -11.85 8.03 12.98
N ALA A 99 -10.90 7.20 12.57
CA ALA A 99 -11.01 5.75 12.69
C ALA A 99 -10.41 5.20 13.98
N ASN A 100 -9.50 5.93 14.64
CA ASN A 100 -8.78 5.48 15.82
C ASN A 100 -8.04 4.14 15.60
N LEU A 101 -7.42 3.97 14.43
CA LEU A 101 -6.67 2.76 14.08
C LEU A 101 -5.17 3.07 13.91
N PRO A 102 -4.27 2.13 14.30
CA PRO A 102 -2.82 2.29 14.18
C PRO A 102 -2.36 2.03 12.73
N ILE A 103 -2.99 2.68 11.76
CA ILE A 103 -2.73 2.51 10.34
C ILE A 103 -2.21 3.83 9.80
N ALA A 104 -0.98 3.81 9.30
CA ALA A 104 -0.42 4.94 8.58
C ALA A 104 -0.90 4.94 7.12
N LEU A 105 -1.12 6.14 6.59
CA LEU A 105 -1.53 6.39 5.22
C LEU A 105 -0.43 7.17 4.49
N ALA A 106 -0.07 6.74 3.29
CA ALA A 106 0.86 7.42 2.39
C ALA A 106 0.56 7.09 0.92
N PRO A 107 1.12 7.84 -0.05
CA PRO A 107 0.92 7.56 -1.48
C PRO A 107 1.24 6.11 -1.84
N ALA A 108 0.35 5.45 -2.56
CA ALA A 108 0.43 4.03 -2.81
C ALA A 108 1.53 3.71 -3.83
N MET A 109 2.52 2.94 -3.39
CA MET A 109 3.69 2.61 -4.20
C MET A 109 3.35 1.96 -5.55
N GLY A 110 2.35 1.07 -5.55
CA GLY A 110 1.85 0.44 -6.77
C GLY A 110 1.19 1.41 -7.74
N LEU A 111 0.33 2.29 -7.22
CA LEU A 111 -0.41 3.25 -8.03
C LEU A 111 0.52 4.40 -8.52
N ASN A 112 1.56 4.74 -7.77
CA ASN A 112 2.62 5.66 -8.23
C ASN A 112 3.32 5.10 -9.48
N ALA A 113 3.73 3.83 -9.44
CA ALA A 113 4.38 3.19 -10.58
C ALA A 113 3.43 3.05 -11.78
N PHE A 114 2.18 2.65 -11.54
CA PHE A 114 1.16 2.58 -12.59
C PHE A 114 0.95 3.93 -13.29
N PHE A 115 0.83 4.99 -12.50
CA PHE A 115 0.69 6.34 -13.01
C PHE A 115 1.88 6.76 -13.86
N ALA A 116 3.10 6.69 -13.29
CA ALA A 116 4.27 7.23 -13.96
C ALA A 116 4.60 6.44 -15.23
N PHE A 117 4.60 5.11 -15.12
CA PHE A 117 5.16 4.26 -16.15
C PHE A 117 4.13 3.75 -17.15
N SER A 118 2.95 3.31 -16.70
CA SER A 118 1.93 2.77 -17.61
C SER A 118 1.09 3.88 -18.22
N VAL A 119 0.64 4.85 -17.42
CA VAL A 119 -0.28 5.90 -17.88
C VAL A 119 0.48 7.04 -18.57
N VAL A 120 1.39 7.72 -17.87
CA VAL A 120 2.08 8.89 -18.43
C VAL A 120 3.09 8.48 -19.50
N VAL A 121 4.07 7.64 -19.15
CA VAL A 121 5.11 7.22 -20.09
C VAL A 121 4.56 6.26 -21.15
N GLY A 122 3.81 5.23 -20.73
CA GLY A 122 3.31 4.19 -21.62
C GLY A 122 2.28 4.67 -22.65
N MET A 123 1.35 5.55 -22.26
CA MET A 123 0.35 6.10 -23.17
C MET A 123 0.76 7.45 -23.81
N GLY A 124 1.88 8.03 -23.37
CA GLY A 124 2.37 9.31 -23.88
C GLY A 124 1.49 10.52 -23.56
N ILE A 125 0.66 10.42 -22.51
CA ILE A 125 -0.21 11.52 -22.07
C ILE A 125 0.52 12.41 -21.05
N SER A 126 0.06 13.65 -20.88
CA SER A 126 0.65 14.53 -19.86
C SER A 126 0.31 14.05 -18.45
N TRP A 127 1.23 14.27 -17.50
CA TRP A 127 1.03 13.88 -16.10
C TRP A 127 -0.16 14.61 -15.46
N GLN A 128 -0.49 15.82 -15.93
CA GLN A 128 -1.67 16.58 -15.50
C GLN A 128 -2.96 15.84 -15.82
N VAL A 129 -3.10 15.33 -17.05
CA VAL A 129 -4.25 14.51 -17.47
C VAL A 129 -4.27 13.20 -16.71
N GLY A 130 -3.11 12.53 -16.57
CA GLY A 130 -2.99 11.32 -15.76
C GLY A 130 -3.46 11.54 -14.31
N MET A 131 -3.07 12.65 -13.67
CA MET A 131 -3.49 12.99 -12.30
C MET A 131 -5.00 13.22 -12.22
N GLY A 132 -5.59 13.80 -13.25
CA GLY A 132 -7.04 13.89 -13.38
C GLY A 132 -7.72 12.52 -13.36
N THR A 133 -7.15 11.51 -14.03
CA THR A 133 -7.70 10.14 -14.00
C THR A 133 -7.65 9.52 -12.59
N ILE A 134 -6.57 9.79 -11.84
CA ILE A 134 -6.44 9.38 -10.44
C ILE A 134 -7.48 10.08 -9.58
N PHE A 135 -7.67 11.39 -9.78
CA PHE A 135 -8.64 12.18 -9.03
C PHE A 135 -10.07 11.65 -9.21
N TRP A 136 -10.50 11.40 -10.45
CA TRP A 136 -11.81 10.81 -10.72
C TRP A 136 -11.92 9.37 -10.20
N GLY A 137 -10.85 8.58 -10.30
CA GLY A 137 -10.79 7.25 -9.71
C GLY A 137 -10.98 7.29 -8.19
N ALA A 138 -10.31 8.23 -7.52
CA ALA A 138 -10.43 8.45 -6.08
C ALA A 138 -11.82 8.98 -5.69
N ILE A 139 -12.47 9.83 -6.50
CA ILE A 139 -13.85 10.27 -6.27
C ILE A 139 -14.80 9.08 -6.38
N CYS A 140 -14.70 8.29 -7.46
CA CYS A 140 -15.48 7.09 -7.65
C CYS A 140 -15.34 6.18 -6.42
N PHE A 141 -14.11 6.01 -5.96
CA PHE A 141 -13.78 5.21 -4.79
C PHE A 141 -14.33 5.77 -3.46
N ALA A 142 -14.27 7.09 -3.27
CA ALA A 142 -14.87 7.77 -2.12
C ALA A 142 -16.39 7.61 -2.10
N LEU A 143 -17.05 7.73 -3.25
CA LEU A 143 -18.48 7.49 -3.40
C LEU A 143 -18.83 6.03 -3.09
N MET A 144 -18.09 5.08 -3.64
CA MET A 144 -18.27 3.65 -3.35
C MET A 144 -18.14 3.34 -1.85
N SER A 145 -17.21 4.01 -1.16
CA SER A 145 -17.03 3.89 0.28
C SER A 145 -18.19 4.51 1.07
N ALA A 146 -18.70 5.66 0.63
CA ALA A 146 -19.84 6.33 1.25
C ALA A 146 -21.13 5.50 1.14
N PHE A 147 -21.38 4.91 -0.04
CA PHE A 147 -22.55 4.06 -0.32
C PHE A 147 -22.42 2.63 0.23
N GLY A 148 -21.31 2.26 0.87
CA GLY A 148 -21.10 0.93 1.45
C GLY A 148 -20.81 -0.18 0.44
N ILE A 149 -20.70 0.17 -0.85
CA ILE A 149 -20.38 -0.75 -1.96
C ILE A 149 -18.99 -1.36 -1.75
N ARG A 150 -18.04 -0.58 -1.20
CA ARG A 150 -16.67 -1.05 -0.90
C ARG A 150 -16.64 -2.29 -0.01
N SER A 151 -17.39 -2.29 1.10
CA SER A 151 -17.46 -3.46 1.99
C SER A 151 -18.09 -4.65 1.30
N TRP A 152 -19.09 -4.43 0.46
CA TRP A 152 -19.77 -5.49 -0.28
C TRP A 152 -18.86 -6.14 -1.33
N ILE A 153 -18.09 -5.34 -2.08
CA ILE A 153 -17.14 -5.88 -3.06
C ILE A 153 -16.06 -6.70 -2.34
N LEU A 154 -15.51 -6.19 -1.23
CA LEU A 154 -14.47 -6.88 -0.47
C LEU A 154 -14.93 -8.24 0.07
N THR A 155 -16.17 -8.36 0.52
CA THR A 155 -16.67 -9.65 1.02
C THR A 155 -16.91 -10.68 -0.08
N ASN A 156 -17.02 -10.27 -1.34
CA ASN A 156 -17.44 -11.13 -2.44
C ASN A 156 -16.35 -11.47 -3.46
N ILE A 157 -15.14 -10.91 -3.29
CA ILE A 157 -14.02 -11.18 -4.19
C ILE A 157 -13.20 -12.37 -3.69
N PRO A 158 -12.86 -13.32 -4.58
CA PRO A 158 -12.03 -14.48 -4.27
C PRO A 158 -10.73 -14.10 -3.58
N SER A 159 -10.32 -14.91 -2.62
CA SER A 159 -9.05 -14.71 -1.90
C SER A 159 -7.87 -14.76 -2.87
N CYS A 160 -7.89 -15.62 -3.89
CA CYS A 160 -6.81 -15.73 -4.88
C CYS A 160 -6.51 -14.38 -5.56
N LEU A 161 -7.55 -13.65 -6.01
CA LEU A 161 -7.40 -12.34 -6.67
C LEU A 161 -7.00 -11.25 -5.66
N ARG A 162 -7.59 -11.29 -4.45
CA ARG A 162 -7.26 -10.32 -3.39
C ARG A 162 -5.80 -10.39 -2.97
N ILE A 163 -5.20 -11.59 -3.01
CA ILE A 163 -3.81 -11.85 -2.66
C ILE A 163 -2.89 -11.59 -3.87
N SER A 164 -3.25 -12.08 -5.05
CA SER A 164 -2.38 -12.03 -6.24
C SER A 164 -2.23 -10.63 -6.83
N ILE A 165 -3.23 -9.75 -6.68
CA ILE A 165 -3.18 -8.35 -7.17
C ILE A 165 -2.05 -7.58 -6.47
N PRO A 166 -2.03 -7.42 -5.13
CA PRO A 166 -0.90 -6.80 -4.44
C PRO A 166 0.45 -7.47 -4.77
N SER A 167 0.51 -8.80 -4.85
CA SER A 167 1.75 -9.50 -5.19
C SER A 167 2.25 -9.19 -6.60
N GLY A 168 1.37 -9.13 -7.61
CA GLY A 168 1.73 -8.75 -8.98
C GLY A 168 2.25 -7.31 -9.08
N ILE A 169 1.62 -6.40 -8.34
CA ILE A 169 2.07 -5.01 -8.20
C ILE A 169 3.47 -4.97 -7.58
N GLY A 170 3.69 -5.75 -6.51
CA GLY A 170 4.99 -5.88 -5.86
C GLY A 170 6.09 -6.36 -6.82
N LEU A 171 5.80 -7.35 -7.67
CA LEU A 171 6.76 -7.83 -8.67
C LEU A 171 7.06 -6.77 -9.75
N LEU A 172 6.06 -6.00 -10.18
CA LEU A 172 6.28 -4.88 -11.11
C LEU A 172 7.17 -3.80 -10.46
N ILE A 173 6.93 -3.46 -9.19
CA ILE A 173 7.77 -2.51 -8.44
C ILE A 173 9.20 -3.05 -8.30
N ALA A 174 9.37 -4.35 -8.02
CA ALA A 174 10.70 -4.96 -7.95
C ALA A 174 11.42 -4.91 -9.29
N LEU A 175 10.72 -5.11 -10.42
CA LEU A 175 11.28 -4.95 -11.76
C LEU A 175 11.78 -3.52 -12.00
N VAL A 176 10.99 -2.51 -11.60
CA VAL A 176 11.42 -1.10 -11.64
C VAL A 176 12.65 -0.88 -10.76
N GLY A 177 12.69 -1.46 -9.55
CA GLY A 177 13.86 -1.41 -8.67
C GLY A 177 15.12 -2.00 -9.31
N LEU A 178 15.01 -3.17 -9.93
CA LEU A 178 16.10 -3.80 -10.67
C LEU A 178 16.55 -2.95 -11.85
N SER A 179 15.62 -2.28 -12.52
CA SER A 179 15.93 -1.33 -13.60
C SER A 179 16.65 -0.08 -13.09
N ASN A 180 16.24 0.48 -11.96
CA ASN A 180 16.88 1.66 -11.34
C ASN A 180 18.30 1.36 -10.84
N ALA A 181 18.57 0.10 -10.46
CA ALA A 181 19.92 -0.36 -10.14
C ALA A 181 20.77 -0.65 -11.40
N GLY A 182 20.21 -0.61 -12.61
CA GLY A 182 20.91 -1.04 -13.83
C GLY A 182 21.19 -2.55 -13.88
N ILE A 183 20.55 -3.35 -13.03
CA ILE A 183 20.66 -4.82 -13.03
C ILE A 183 19.86 -5.40 -14.20
N VAL A 184 18.66 -4.87 -14.42
CA VAL A 184 17.75 -5.25 -15.51
C VAL A 184 17.68 -4.11 -16.53
N VAL A 185 17.94 -4.41 -17.80
CA VAL A 185 17.87 -3.43 -18.89
C VAL A 185 17.07 -3.98 -20.07
N ALA A 186 16.49 -3.10 -20.87
CA ALA A 186 15.70 -3.48 -22.04
C ALA A 186 16.57 -4.12 -23.13
N SER A 187 16.04 -5.17 -23.77
CA SER A 187 16.71 -5.89 -24.86
C SER A 187 15.72 -6.11 -26.01
N PRO A 188 16.05 -5.70 -27.24
CA PRO A 188 15.21 -5.99 -28.40
C PRO A 188 15.01 -7.50 -28.65
N ALA A 189 15.93 -8.35 -28.20
CA ALA A 189 15.90 -9.79 -28.46
C ALA A 189 15.08 -10.59 -27.43
N THR A 190 15.03 -10.12 -26.19
CA THR A 190 14.49 -10.89 -25.05
C THR A 190 13.52 -10.08 -24.18
N MET A 191 13.18 -8.86 -24.58
CA MET A 191 12.53 -7.80 -23.79
C MET A 191 13.38 -7.30 -22.63
N ILE A 192 13.98 -8.20 -21.83
CA ILE A 192 14.82 -7.90 -20.68
C ILE A 192 16.16 -8.66 -20.80
N THR A 193 17.27 -8.02 -20.42
CA THR A 193 18.59 -8.63 -20.26
C THR A 193 19.28 -8.09 -19.00
N ILE A 194 20.40 -8.71 -18.62
CA ILE A 194 21.26 -8.22 -17.52
C ILE A 194 22.08 -7.01 -18.02
N GLY A 195 22.14 -5.96 -17.20
CA GLY A 195 22.96 -4.78 -17.46
C GLY A 195 24.44 -4.96 -17.10
N ASP A 196 25.20 -3.87 -17.04
CA ASP A 196 26.61 -3.92 -16.63
C ASP A 196 26.72 -4.06 -15.10
N LEU A 197 27.03 -5.29 -14.66
CA LEU A 197 27.20 -5.62 -13.24
C LEU A 197 28.41 -4.94 -12.58
N SER A 198 29.36 -4.42 -13.36
CA SER A 198 30.52 -3.71 -12.85
C SER A 198 30.27 -2.21 -12.66
N SER A 199 29.13 -1.71 -13.15
CA SER A 199 28.77 -0.31 -13.03
C SER A 199 28.53 0.09 -11.57
N LEU A 200 28.86 1.34 -11.25
CA LEU A 200 28.68 1.90 -9.90
C LEU A 200 27.22 1.75 -9.42
N GLN A 201 26.27 2.03 -10.31
CA GLN A 201 24.83 1.95 -10.05
C GLN A 201 24.41 0.52 -9.67
N CYS A 202 24.92 -0.48 -10.37
CA CYS A 202 24.62 -1.89 -10.09
C CYS A 202 25.18 -2.34 -8.75
N VAL A 203 26.45 -2.04 -8.50
CA VAL A 203 27.14 -2.44 -7.26
C VAL A 203 26.49 -1.77 -6.04
N LEU A 204 26.23 -0.47 -6.11
CA LEU A 204 25.61 0.28 -5.00
C LEU A 204 24.13 -0.09 -4.81
N GLY A 205 23.39 -0.32 -5.89
CA GLY A 205 22.01 -0.80 -5.82
C GLY A 205 21.91 -2.20 -5.20
N ALA A 206 22.78 -3.12 -5.60
CA ALA A 206 22.87 -4.46 -5.02
C ALA A 206 23.30 -4.41 -3.55
N LEU A 207 24.30 -3.60 -3.21
CA LEU A 207 24.72 -3.36 -1.82
C LEU A 207 23.55 -2.87 -0.97
N GLY A 208 22.79 -1.89 -1.46
CA GLY A 208 21.61 -1.38 -0.79
C GLY A 208 20.58 -2.48 -0.52
N PHE A 209 20.24 -3.26 -1.55
CA PHE A 209 19.34 -4.41 -1.39
C PHE A 209 19.80 -5.38 -0.29
N PHE A 210 21.07 -5.79 -0.30
CA PHE A 210 21.59 -6.71 0.70
C PHE A 210 21.60 -6.13 2.11
N ILE A 211 21.94 -4.84 2.28
CA ILE A 211 21.84 -4.16 3.57
C ILE A 211 20.40 -4.24 4.10
N ILE A 212 19.41 -3.94 3.25
CA ILE A 212 18.00 -3.97 3.65
C ILE A 212 17.60 -5.37 4.10
N VAL A 213 17.84 -6.39 3.28
CA VAL A 213 17.42 -7.76 3.59
C VAL A 213 18.12 -8.29 4.84
N ILE A 214 19.43 -8.04 5.01
CA ILE A 214 20.18 -8.48 6.18
C ILE A 214 19.65 -7.79 7.45
N LEU A 215 19.49 -6.47 7.45
CA LEU A 215 18.99 -5.74 8.63
C LEU A 215 17.54 -6.10 8.94
N ALA A 216 16.68 -6.22 7.93
CA ALA A 216 15.30 -6.62 8.09
C ALA A 216 15.18 -8.04 8.65
N SER A 217 16.02 -8.98 8.19
CA SER A 217 16.05 -10.36 8.72
C SER A 217 16.44 -10.42 10.21
N ARG A 218 17.15 -9.40 10.69
CA ARG A 218 17.52 -9.23 12.11
C ARG A 218 16.48 -8.46 12.92
N GLY A 219 15.32 -8.13 12.33
CA GLY A 219 14.25 -7.39 13.00
C GLY A 219 14.50 -5.89 13.14
N ILE A 220 15.44 -5.31 12.37
CA ILE A 220 15.73 -3.87 12.42
C ILE A 220 14.73 -3.12 11.52
N HIS A 221 13.76 -2.45 12.13
CA HIS A 221 12.70 -1.72 11.43
C HIS A 221 13.19 -0.56 10.55
N ALA A 222 14.35 0.02 10.85
CA ALA A 222 14.96 1.11 10.09
C ALA A 222 15.83 0.65 8.90
N ALA A 223 15.77 -0.64 8.51
CA ALA A 223 16.65 -1.24 7.51
C ALA A 223 16.72 -0.46 6.18
N VAL A 224 15.56 -0.02 5.68
CA VAL A 224 15.46 0.73 4.41
C VAL A 224 16.15 2.08 4.52
N LEU A 225 15.86 2.84 5.58
CA LEU A 225 16.49 4.16 5.80
C LEU A 225 18.01 4.03 5.97
N ILE A 226 18.48 3.06 6.76
CA ILE A 226 19.91 2.82 6.97
C ILE A 226 20.60 2.53 5.65
N SER A 227 20.00 1.68 4.80
CA SER A 227 20.53 1.40 3.47
C SER A 227 20.65 2.65 2.61
N ILE A 228 19.59 3.46 2.53
CA ILE A 228 19.60 4.70 1.74
C ILE A 228 20.73 5.62 2.22
N VAL A 229 20.88 5.80 3.53
CA VAL A 229 21.94 6.64 4.11
C VAL A 229 23.33 6.08 3.78
N VAL A 230 23.55 4.77 3.96
CA VAL A 230 24.85 4.14 3.70
C VAL A 230 25.23 4.26 2.23
N VAL A 231 24.32 3.89 1.32
CA VAL A 231 24.58 3.93 -0.13
C VAL A 231 24.80 5.37 -0.60
N THR A 232 23.97 6.32 -0.16
CA THR A 232 24.11 7.74 -0.51
C THR A 232 25.40 8.33 0.03
N SER A 233 25.83 7.91 1.24
CA SER A 233 27.11 8.36 1.81
C SER A 233 28.31 7.85 1.02
N ILE A 234 28.29 6.59 0.59
CA ILE A 234 29.33 6.01 -0.27
C ILE A 234 29.36 6.75 -1.61
N ALA A 235 28.20 6.99 -2.22
CA ALA A 235 28.09 7.75 -3.46
C ALA A 235 28.65 9.18 -3.34
N ALA A 236 28.36 9.87 -2.23
CA ALA A 236 28.91 11.20 -1.95
C ALA A 236 30.45 11.18 -1.80
N LEU A 237 31.00 10.17 -1.12
CA LEU A 237 32.46 9.99 -1.00
C LEU A 237 33.14 9.70 -2.34
N MET A 238 32.42 9.08 -3.27
CA MET A 238 32.89 8.82 -4.64
C MET A 238 32.71 10.03 -5.57
N GLY A 239 32.08 11.12 -5.11
CA GLY A 239 31.83 12.34 -5.88
C GLY A 239 30.63 12.27 -6.82
N ASP A 240 29.77 11.25 -6.70
CA ASP A 240 28.57 11.09 -7.53
C ASP A 240 27.35 11.88 -7.01
N VAL A 241 27.41 12.33 -5.76
CA VAL A 241 26.34 13.10 -5.10
C VAL A 241 26.88 14.43 -4.60
N GLU A 242 26.24 15.51 -5.02
CA GLU A 242 26.53 16.86 -4.52
C GLU A 242 25.82 17.12 -3.19
N TYR A 243 26.52 17.75 -2.25
CA TYR A 243 25.94 18.12 -0.96
C TYR A 243 25.07 19.38 -1.10
N THR A 244 23.77 19.25 -0.83
CA THR A 244 22.79 20.33 -0.97
C THR A 244 22.35 20.93 0.37
N GLY A 245 22.83 20.42 1.50
CA GLY A 245 22.49 20.87 2.86
C GLY A 245 21.79 19.80 3.69
N ILE A 246 21.37 20.17 4.91
CA ILE A 246 20.67 19.26 5.85
C ILE A 246 19.22 19.70 6.06
N MET A 247 19.02 20.98 6.34
CA MET A 247 17.68 21.56 6.53
C MET A 247 17.50 22.78 5.65
N ALA A 248 16.30 22.91 5.09
CA ALA A 248 15.87 24.09 4.35
C ALA A 248 14.39 24.37 4.64
N MET A 249 13.94 25.57 4.27
CA MET A 249 12.51 25.83 4.22
C MET A 249 11.85 24.90 3.19
N PRO A 250 10.62 24.44 3.44
CA PRO A 250 9.87 23.61 2.50
C PRO A 250 9.88 24.24 1.08
N PRO A 251 10.26 23.47 0.04
CA PRO A 251 10.12 23.91 -1.35
C PRO A 251 8.67 24.30 -1.68
N SER A 252 8.50 25.15 -2.69
CA SER A 252 7.17 25.51 -3.19
C SER A 252 6.46 24.29 -3.78
N ILE A 253 5.15 24.21 -3.58
CA ILE A 253 4.27 23.17 -4.17
C ILE A 253 3.48 23.68 -5.38
N GLU A 254 3.73 24.89 -5.86
CA GLU A 254 3.02 25.49 -7.01
C GLU A 254 3.13 24.66 -8.29
N SER A 255 4.25 23.94 -8.45
CA SER A 255 4.53 23.08 -9.60
C SER A 255 3.65 21.83 -9.67
N THR A 256 3.04 21.42 -8.55
CA THR A 256 2.28 20.17 -8.44
C THR A 256 0.85 20.38 -7.97
N PHE A 257 0.63 21.31 -7.04
CA PHE A 257 -0.67 21.54 -6.41
C PHE A 257 -1.68 22.14 -7.39
N GLY A 258 -2.83 21.47 -7.55
CA GLY A 258 -3.93 21.98 -8.38
C GLY A 258 -3.66 21.95 -9.90
N GLN A 259 -2.58 21.31 -10.33
CA GLN A 259 -2.22 21.19 -11.76
C GLN A 259 -2.92 20.03 -12.47
N ALA A 260 -3.74 19.25 -11.75
CA ALA A 260 -4.47 18.12 -12.32
C ALA A 260 -5.50 18.62 -13.37
N ASP A 261 -5.44 18.07 -14.58
CA ASP A 261 -6.41 18.36 -15.63
C ASP A 261 -7.66 17.49 -15.46
N LEU A 262 -8.64 18.03 -14.74
CA LEU A 262 -9.88 17.33 -14.42
C LEU A 262 -10.83 17.22 -15.62
N ALA A 263 -10.76 18.15 -16.58
CA ALA A 263 -11.64 18.15 -17.74
C ALA A 263 -11.08 17.24 -18.84
N GLY A 264 -9.79 17.37 -19.14
CA GLY A 264 -9.11 16.53 -20.13
C GLY A 264 -9.00 15.06 -19.73
N SER A 265 -9.11 14.75 -18.44
CA SER A 265 -9.11 13.36 -17.95
C SER A 265 -10.46 12.64 -18.10
N LEU A 266 -11.57 13.33 -18.39
CA LEU A 266 -12.88 12.74 -18.64
C LEU A 266 -13.08 12.30 -20.10
N ASP A 267 -12.01 11.88 -20.76
CA ASP A 267 -12.08 11.23 -22.06
C ASP A 267 -12.59 9.78 -21.92
N PHE A 268 -13.42 9.33 -22.84
CA PHE A 268 -13.90 7.95 -22.90
C PHE A 268 -12.73 6.96 -23.06
N ALA A 269 -11.65 7.35 -23.74
CA ALA A 269 -10.43 6.54 -23.85
C ALA A 269 -9.75 6.30 -22.49
N LEU A 270 -9.89 7.23 -21.54
CA LEU A 270 -9.28 7.16 -20.21
C LEU A 270 -10.21 6.55 -19.16
N ALA A 271 -11.47 6.26 -19.50
CA ALA A 271 -12.43 5.64 -18.59
C ALA A 271 -11.93 4.30 -18.02
N GLY A 272 -11.24 3.49 -18.84
CA GLY A 272 -10.60 2.25 -18.41
C GLY A 272 -9.49 2.47 -17.38
N VAL A 273 -8.72 3.55 -17.51
CA VAL A 273 -7.64 3.93 -16.59
C VAL A 273 -8.23 4.42 -15.26
N ILE A 274 -9.25 5.28 -15.30
CA ILE A 274 -10.00 5.74 -14.11
C ILE A 274 -10.55 4.55 -13.34
N PHE A 275 -11.21 3.62 -14.04
CA PHE A 275 -11.74 2.40 -13.44
C PHE A 275 -10.63 1.52 -12.85
N SER A 276 -9.50 1.40 -13.53
CA SER A 276 -8.34 0.65 -13.05
C SER A 276 -7.78 1.25 -11.77
N PHE A 277 -7.59 2.57 -11.68
CA PHE A 277 -7.14 3.20 -10.44
C PHE A 277 -8.10 2.96 -9.28
N ALA A 278 -9.41 3.12 -9.51
CA ALA A 278 -10.42 2.85 -8.49
C ALA A 278 -10.39 1.39 -8.02
N LEU A 279 -10.24 0.44 -8.94
CA LEU A 279 -10.22 -0.99 -8.66
C LEU A 279 -8.92 -1.43 -7.96
N VAL A 280 -7.77 -0.94 -8.40
CA VAL A 280 -6.47 -1.23 -7.75
C VAL A 280 -6.46 -0.66 -6.34
N SER A 281 -6.88 0.59 -6.17
CA SER A 281 -6.99 1.26 -4.86
C SER A 281 -7.91 0.48 -3.92
N LEU A 282 -9.02 -0.07 -4.45
CA LEU A 282 -9.92 -0.94 -3.69
C LEU A 282 -9.19 -2.13 -3.07
N PHE A 283 -8.36 -2.83 -3.83
CA PHE A 283 -7.67 -4.02 -3.33
C PHE A 283 -6.50 -3.69 -2.43
N ASP A 284 -5.69 -2.72 -2.84
CA ASP A 284 -4.46 -2.37 -2.13
C ASP A 284 -4.77 -1.83 -0.72
N SER A 285 -5.62 -0.82 -0.64
CA SER A 285 -5.98 -0.19 0.64
C SER A 285 -6.73 -1.15 1.55
N SER A 286 -7.71 -1.89 1.00
CA SER A 286 -8.53 -2.78 1.83
C SER A 286 -7.78 -4.03 2.26
N GLY A 287 -6.97 -4.62 1.37
CA GLY A 287 -6.11 -5.75 1.69
C GLY A 287 -5.09 -5.39 2.77
N THR A 288 -4.48 -4.21 2.66
CA THR A 288 -3.52 -3.74 3.65
C THR A 288 -4.16 -3.42 5.00
N MET A 289 -5.32 -2.74 5.02
CA MET A 289 -6.04 -2.50 6.27
C MET A 289 -6.40 -3.81 6.96
N ILE A 290 -6.89 -4.82 6.21
CA ILE A 290 -7.19 -6.14 6.76
C ILE A 290 -5.91 -6.78 7.31
N GLY A 291 -4.81 -6.78 6.56
CA GLY A 291 -3.55 -7.38 7.00
C GLY A 291 -2.96 -6.72 8.25
N VAL A 292 -3.02 -5.39 8.37
CA VAL A 292 -2.57 -4.67 9.57
C VAL A 292 -3.49 -4.94 10.77
N THR A 293 -4.81 -4.89 10.56
CA THR A 293 -5.80 -5.13 11.62
C THR A 293 -5.83 -6.59 12.09
N GLU A 294 -5.49 -7.53 11.22
CA GLU A 294 -5.31 -8.93 11.57
C GLU A 294 -4.11 -9.11 12.51
N LYS A 295 -2.98 -8.42 12.25
CA LYS A 295 -1.86 -8.38 13.20
C LYS A 295 -2.20 -7.69 14.53
N CYS A 296 -3.19 -6.80 14.55
CA CYS A 296 -3.73 -6.23 15.79
C CYS A 296 -4.62 -7.24 16.57
N GLY A 297 -5.09 -8.31 15.93
CA GLY A 297 -6.04 -9.26 16.50
C GLY A 297 -7.48 -8.74 16.59
N ILE A 298 -7.87 -7.77 15.75
CA ILE A 298 -9.20 -7.14 15.79
C ILE A 298 -10.06 -7.44 14.55
N THR A 299 -9.58 -8.28 13.64
CA THR A 299 -10.26 -8.67 12.40
C THR A 299 -11.05 -9.96 12.60
N ASP A 300 -12.30 -10.00 12.13
CA ASP A 300 -13.13 -11.21 12.14
C ASP A 300 -12.79 -12.17 10.98
N ASN A 301 -13.31 -13.40 11.02
CA ASN A 301 -13.12 -14.41 9.98
C ASN A 301 -13.64 -14.00 8.58
N ARG A 302 -14.38 -12.89 8.49
CA ARG A 302 -14.91 -12.33 7.24
C ARG A 302 -14.13 -11.09 6.78
N GLY A 303 -13.02 -10.75 7.45
CA GLY A 303 -12.19 -9.60 7.12
C GLY A 303 -12.77 -8.25 7.57
N ARG A 304 -13.72 -8.23 8.50
CA ARG A 304 -14.28 -6.99 9.05
C ARG A 304 -13.57 -6.61 10.34
N PHE A 305 -13.40 -5.31 10.56
CA PHE A 305 -12.75 -4.76 11.73
C PHE A 305 -13.50 -3.53 12.28
N PRO A 306 -13.29 -3.15 13.55
CA PRO A 306 -13.93 -1.97 14.14
C PRO A 306 -13.67 -0.71 13.33
N ARG A 307 -14.72 0.11 13.16
CA ARG A 307 -14.65 1.40 12.45
C ARG A 307 -14.14 1.31 11.01
N MET A 308 -14.37 0.17 10.35
CA MET A 308 -14.00 -0.04 8.94
C MET A 308 -14.53 1.08 8.02
N LYS A 309 -15.81 1.47 8.12
CA LYS A 309 -16.36 2.53 7.27
C LYS A 309 -15.59 3.85 7.42
N GLN A 310 -15.22 4.23 8.65
CA GLN A 310 -14.45 5.43 8.93
C GLN A 310 -13.04 5.35 8.35
N ALA A 311 -12.38 4.19 8.50
CA ALA A 311 -11.04 3.96 7.95
C ALA A 311 -11.02 4.08 6.42
N LEU A 312 -11.96 3.41 5.75
CA LEU A 312 -12.10 3.45 4.29
C LEU A 312 -12.44 4.86 3.78
N MET A 313 -13.23 5.61 4.54
CA MET A 313 -13.59 6.99 4.20
C MET A 313 -12.42 7.95 4.39
N ALA A 314 -11.64 7.82 5.47
CA ALA A 314 -10.42 8.60 5.66
C ALA A 314 -9.44 8.36 4.51
N ASP A 315 -9.16 7.11 4.19
CA ASP A 315 -8.33 6.66 3.07
C ASP A 315 -8.80 7.24 1.71
N SER A 316 -10.09 7.14 1.40
CA SER A 316 -10.62 7.63 0.13
C SER A 316 -10.58 9.16 0.02
N LEU A 317 -10.92 9.88 1.09
CA LEU A 317 -10.87 11.35 1.10
C LEU A 317 -9.43 11.87 1.00
N THR A 318 -8.49 11.22 1.69
CA THR A 318 -7.06 11.54 1.55
C THR A 318 -6.57 11.23 0.14
N SER A 319 -7.09 10.20 -0.52
CA SER A 319 -6.75 9.92 -1.93
C SER A 319 -7.23 11.00 -2.89
N VAL A 320 -8.46 11.50 -2.71
CA VAL A 320 -8.99 12.61 -3.51
C VAL A 320 -8.16 13.87 -3.30
N ALA A 321 -7.85 14.19 -2.04
CA ALA A 321 -7.00 15.32 -1.71
C ALA A 321 -5.58 15.15 -2.28
N GLY A 322 -5.00 13.96 -2.20
CA GLY A 322 -3.67 13.65 -2.73
C GLY A 322 -3.59 13.86 -4.23
N ALA A 323 -4.54 13.30 -4.98
CA ALA A 323 -4.64 13.47 -6.43
C ALA A 323 -4.73 14.95 -6.84
N TYR A 324 -5.52 15.72 -6.10
CA TYR A 324 -5.64 17.17 -6.34
C TYR A 324 -4.35 17.95 -5.99
N MET A 325 -3.66 17.56 -4.92
CA MET A 325 -2.41 18.18 -4.48
C MET A 325 -1.21 17.80 -5.38
N GLY A 326 -1.37 16.86 -6.30
CA GLY A 326 -0.30 16.43 -7.22
C GLY A 326 0.51 15.25 -6.70
N THR A 327 -0.12 14.31 -5.99
CA THR A 327 0.44 12.98 -5.71
C THR A 327 -0.56 11.89 -6.11
N SER A 328 -0.14 10.64 -6.24
CA SER A 328 -1.08 9.57 -6.58
C SER A 328 -2.03 9.24 -5.41
N THR A 329 -2.91 8.27 -5.64
CA THR A 329 -3.81 7.70 -4.63
C THR A 329 -3.06 7.36 -3.34
N VAL A 330 -3.64 7.75 -2.20
CA VAL A 330 -3.12 7.42 -0.88
C VAL A 330 -3.74 6.10 -0.41
N THR A 331 -2.96 5.28 0.28
CA THR A 331 -3.39 3.95 0.72
C THR A 331 -2.90 3.67 2.14
N ALA A 332 -3.48 2.64 2.76
CA ALA A 332 -2.96 2.05 3.99
C ALA A 332 -1.62 1.37 3.72
N TYR A 333 -0.65 1.60 4.61
CA TYR A 333 0.69 1.01 4.50
C TYR A 333 0.83 -0.23 5.37
N ILE A 334 1.38 -1.30 4.80
CA ILE A 334 1.58 -2.59 5.48
C ILE A 334 2.68 -2.51 6.54
N GLU A 335 3.56 -1.53 6.39
CA GLU A 335 4.61 -1.10 7.32
C GLU A 335 4.05 -0.75 8.70
N SER A 336 2.80 -0.28 8.78
CA SER A 336 2.08 -0.08 10.04
C SER A 336 2.07 -1.33 10.92
N SER A 337 2.18 -2.51 10.31
CA SER A 337 2.27 -3.78 11.02
C SER A 337 3.52 -3.90 11.92
N ALA A 338 4.59 -3.14 11.65
CA ALA A 338 5.76 -3.06 12.53
C ALA A 338 5.46 -2.25 13.80
N GLY A 339 4.76 -1.12 13.69
CA GLY A 339 4.27 -0.37 14.85
C GLY A 339 3.29 -1.20 15.69
N VAL A 340 2.41 -1.96 15.03
CA VAL A 340 1.49 -2.90 15.68
C VAL A 340 2.26 -4.00 16.42
N ALA A 341 3.35 -4.52 15.84
CA ALA A 341 4.16 -5.56 16.47
C ALA A 341 4.83 -5.11 17.77
N VAL A 342 5.19 -3.82 17.91
CA VAL A 342 5.76 -3.25 19.14
C VAL A 342 4.70 -2.72 20.13
N GLY A 343 3.42 -2.98 19.86
CA GLY A 343 2.31 -2.70 20.79
C GLY A 343 1.39 -1.55 20.41
N GLY A 344 1.54 -0.93 19.23
CA GLY A 344 0.60 0.09 18.74
C GLY A 344 -0.80 -0.49 18.51
N ARG A 345 -1.82 0.15 19.07
CA ARG A 345 -3.21 -0.33 19.01
C ARG A 345 -4.23 0.75 18.66
N THR A 346 -3.88 2.03 18.74
CA THR A 346 -4.84 3.13 18.55
C THR A 346 -4.42 4.09 17.44
N GLY A 347 -5.30 5.03 17.13
CA GLY A 347 -5.03 6.12 16.20
C GLY A 347 -3.88 7.04 16.59
N LEU A 348 -3.43 7.00 17.85
CA LEU A 348 -2.31 7.80 18.32
C LEU A 348 -1.01 7.40 17.63
N THR A 349 -0.80 6.09 17.40
CA THR A 349 0.29 5.57 16.56
C THR A 349 0.32 6.24 15.18
N ALA A 350 -0.84 6.31 14.51
CA ALA A 350 -0.94 6.95 13.19
C ALA A 350 -0.66 8.46 13.26
N ILE A 351 -1.22 9.17 14.25
CA ILE A 351 -0.98 10.61 14.42
C ILE A 351 0.51 10.91 14.61
N VAL A 352 1.21 10.13 15.45
CA VAL A 352 2.65 10.31 15.66
C VAL A 352 3.43 10.15 14.35
N ALA A 353 3.11 9.13 13.55
CA ALA A 353 3.71 8.97 12.23
C ALA A 353 3.42 10.17 11.31
N GLY A 354 2.19 10.67 11.31
CA GLY A 354 1.79 11.85 10.54
C GLY A 354 2.52 13.13 10.95
N LEU A 355 2.73 13.35 12.25
CA LEU A 355 3.51 14.48 12.75
C LEU A 355 4.98 14.38 12.34
N LEU A 356 5.56 13.18 12.32
CA LEU A 356 6.92 12.96 11.85
C LEU A 356 7.06 13.30 10.36
N PHE A 357 6.06 12.99 9.52
CA PHE A 357 6.05 13.43 8.12
C PHE A 357 6.09 14.95 7.96
N ILE A 358 5.43 15.72 8.83
CA ILE A 358 5.52 17.19 8.81
C ILE A 358 6.95 17.65 9.13
N ILE A 359 7.59 17.01 10.11
CA ILE A 359 8.97 17.32 10.50
C ILE A 359 9.95 17.02 9.36
N VAL A 360 9.72 15.94 8.60
CA VAL A 360 10.58 15.55 7.47
C VAL A 360 10.66 16.60 6.38
N ILE A 361 9.62 17.43 6.20
CA ILE A 361 9.58 18.43 5.14
C ILE A 361 10.78 19.39 5.21
N PHE A 362 11.23 19.71 6.43
CA PHE A 362 12.39 20.57 6.66
C PHE A 362 13.72 19.94 6.26
N PHE A 363 13.75 18.62 6.01
CA PHE A 363 14.92 17.86 5.56
C PHE A 363 14.91 17.61 4.04
N SER A 364 14.19 18.43 3.27
CA SER A 364 14.14 18.34 1.80
C SER A 364 15.51 18.31 1.11
N PRO A 365 16.57 19.00 1.56
CA PRO A 365 17.87 18.91 0.90
C PRO A 365 18.45 17.50 0.94
N LEU A 366 18.29 16.79 2.07
CA LEU A 366 18.74 15.41 2.19
C LEU A 366 18.05 14.49 1.20
N ALA A 367 16.75 14.70 0.92
CA ALA A 367 16.04 13.91 -0.06
C ALA A 367 16.50 14.17 -1.49
N ALA A 368 16.85 15.41 -1.82
CA ALA A 368 17.39 15.77 -3.13
C ALA A 368 18.77 15.14 -3.39
N MET A 369 19.53 14.79 -2.35
CA MET A 369 20.83 14.13 -2.48
C MET A 369 20.74 12.64 -2.80
N VAL A 370 19.57 12.00 -2.65
CA VAL A 370 19.46 10.54 -2.76
C VAL A 370 19.40 10.11 -4.23
N PRO A 371 20.40 9.37 -4.74
CA PRO A 371 20.38 8.90 -6.12
C PRO A 371 19.39 7.75 -6.32
N GLY A 372 18.95 7.55 -7.58
CA GLY A 372 17.96 6.52 -7.94
C GLY A 372 18.35 5.09 -7.52
N TYR A 373 19.62 4.74 -7.69
CA TYR A 373 20.13 3.41 -7.33
C TYR A 373 20.19 3.17 -5.81
N ALA A 374 20.24 4.22 -4.97
CA ALA A 374 20.19 4.06 -3.51
C ALA A 374 18.81 3.62 -3.01
N VAL A 375 17.77 3.95 -3.78
CA VAL A 375 16.38 3.61 -3.52
C VAL A 375 15.99 2.26 -4.14
N ALA A 376 16.72 1.80 -5.17
CA ALA A 376 16.43 0.56 -5.89
C ALA A 376 16.24 -0.66 -4.95
N GLY A 377 17.10 -0.80 -3.94
CA GLY A 377 16.99 -1.88 -2.96
C GLY A 377 15.69 -1.87 -2.16
N ALA A 378 15.15 -0.67 -1.87
CA ALA A 378 13.87 -0.51 -1.18
C ALA A 378 12.71 -1.01 -2.04
N LEU A 379 12.70 -0.68 -3.33
CA LEU A 379 11.69 -1.14 -4.29
C LEU A 379 11.68 -2.67 -4.40
N ILE A 380 12.86 -3.28 -4.49
CA ILE A 380 13.00 -4.75 -4.54
C ILE A 380 12.49 -5.38 -3.24
N TYR A 381 12.83 -4.80 -2.08
CA TYR A 381 12.38 -5.30 -0.78
C TYR A 381 10.86 -5.19 -0.59
N VAL A 382 10.23 -4.09 -1.04
CA VAL A 382 8.76 -3.95 -1.07
C VAL A 382 8.14 -5.07 -1.90
N GLY A 383 8.72 -5.38 -3.07
CA GLY A 383 8.28 -6.51 -3.88
C GLY A 383 8.34 -7.86 -3.17
N ILE A 384 9.36 -8.10 -2.33
CA ILE A 384 9.47 -9.31 -1.50
C ILE A 384 8.33 -9.36 -0.48
N LEU A 385 8.07 -8.27 0.23
CA LEU A 385 7.01 -8.21 1.24
C LEU A 385 5.63 -8.48 0.64
N MET A 386 5.32 -7.84 -0.49
CA MET A 386 4.04 -8.01 -1.18
C MET A 386 3.89 -9.42 -1.81
N SER A 387 4.99 -10.00 -2.29
CA SER A 387 4.98 -11.35 -2.88
C SER A 387 4.82 -12.46 -1.84
N SER A 388 5.15 -12.22 -0.56
CA SER A 388 4.95 -13.20 0.50
C SER A 388 3.49 -13.62 0.70
N GLY A 389 2.54 -12.76 0.31
CA GLY A 389 1.11 -13.06 0.34
C GLY A 389 0.75 -14.29 -0.49
N LEU A 390 1.47 -14.55 -1.58
CA LEU A 390 1.27 -15.72 -2.45
C LEU A 390 1.34 -17.05 -1.71
N ALA A 391 2.01 -17.11 -0.55
CA ALA A 391 2.06 -18.31 0.29
C ALA A 391 0.68 -18.68 0.89
N GLN A 392 -0.27 -17.75 0.93
CA GLN A 392 -1.63 -17.97 1.45
C GLN A 392 -2.60 -18.54 0.41
N ILE A 393 -2.18 -18.64 -0.86
CA ILE A 393 -3.01 -19.17 -1.94
C ILE A 393 -3.00 -20.69 -1.86
N ASP A 394 -4.17 -21.32 -2.04
CA ASP A 394 -4.24 -22.78 -2.15
C ASP A 394 -3.72 -23.23 -3.52
N TRP A 395 -2.43 -23.56 -3.57
CA TRP A 395 -1.75 -24.03 -4.77
C TRP A 395 -2.18 -25.43 -5.21
N ASN A 396 -2.92 -26.18 -4.38
CA ASN A 396 -3.44 -27.49 -4.77
C ASN A 396 -4.72 -27.38 -5.61
N ASP A 397 -5.47 -26.28 -5.49
CA ASP A 397 -6.64 -26.01 -6.31
C ASP A 397 -6.27 -25.14 -7.51
N MET A 398 -6.20 -25.75 -8.69
CA MET A 398 -5.89 -25.04 -9.94
C MET A 398 -6.90 -23.92 -10.27
N THR A 399 -8.13 -24.01 -9.76
CA THR A 399 -9.14 -22.95 -9.95
C THR A 399 -8.86 -21.68 -9.16
N GLU A 400 -7.96 -21.74 -8.18
CA GLU A 400 -7.46 -20.60 -7.40
C GLU A 400 -6.02 -20.24 -7.81
N ALA A 401 -5.17 -21.24 -8.03
CA ALA A 401 -3.76 -21.06 -8.36
C ALA A 401 -3.53 -20.44 -9.75
N ALA A 402 -4.26 -20.88 -10.78
CA ALA A 402 -4.07 -20.35 -12.13
C ALA A 402 -4.46 -18.86 -12.25
N PRO A 403 -5.63 -18.41 -11.75
CA PRO A 403 -5.96 -16.99 -11.73
C PRO A 403 -4.95 -16.17 -10.95
N ALA A 404 -4.50 -16.67 -9.80
CA ALA A 404 -3.49 -15.99 -9.01
C ALA A 404 -2.17 -15.80 -9.77
N PHE A 405 -1.64 -16.89 -10.33
CA PHE A 405 -0.39 -16.87 -11.08
C PHE A 405 -0.45 -15.91 -12.27
N ILE A 406 -1.52 -16.00 -13.09
CA ILE A 406 -1.70 -15.12 -14.26
C ILE A 406 -1.78 -13.66 -13.83
N THR A 407 -2.58 -13.36 -12.80
CA THR A 407 -2.69 -11.99 -12.25
C THR A 407 -1.32 -11.46 -11.86
N THR A 408 -0.52 -12.26 -11.16
CA THR A 408 0.77 -11.86 -10.61
C THR A 408 1.85 -11.67 -11.68
N VAL A 409 1.92 -12.56 -12.67
CA VAL A 409 2.98 -12.56 -13.69
C VAL A 409 2.69 -11.61 -14.84
N MET A 410 1.42 -11.42 -15.20
CA MET A 410 1.04 -10.52 -16.30
C MET A 410 1.39 -9.07 -16.00
N MET A 411 1.35 -8.62 -14.75
CA MET A 411 1.68 -7.23 -14.40
C MET A 411 3.12 -6.83 -14.74
N PRO A 412 4.18 -7.51 -14.24
CA PRO A 412 5.55 -7.18 -14.60
C PRO A 412 5.85 -7.43 -16.09
N PHE A 413 5.27 -8.47 -16.70
CA PHE A 413 5.60 -8.84 -18.09
C PHE A 413 4.90 -8.00 -19.15
N SER A 414 3.70 -7.50 -18.87
CA SER A 414 3.01 -6.53 -19.74
C SER A 414 3.31 -5.08 -19.38
N PHE A 415 4.02 -4.86 -18.25
CA PHE A 415 4.24 -3.55 -17.65
C PHE A 415 2.93 -2.77 -17.42
N SER A 416 1.83 -3.51 -17.19
CA SER A 416 0.48 -2.97 -17.02
C SER A 416 -0.29 -3.70 -15.92
N ILE A 417 -0.70 -2.93 -14.92
CA ILE A 417 -1.52 -3.45 -13.80
C ILE A 417 -2.93 -3.79 -14.29
N THR A 418 -3.51 -2.95 -15.16
CA THR A 418 -4.85 -3.17 -15.73
C THR A 418 -4.93 -4.52 -16.44
N GLU A 419 -3.93 -4.84 -17.27
CA GLU A 419 -3.86 -6.11 -18.00
C GLU A 419 -3.74 -7.31 -17.06
N GLY A 420 -2.91 -7.19 -16.02
CA GLY A 420 -2.78 -8.23 -15.00
C GLY A 420 -4.07 -8.50 -14.23
N ILE A 421 -4.78 -7.45 -13.81
CA ILE A 421 -6.08 -7.60 -13.13
C ILE A 421 -7.12 -8.21 -14.07
N ALA A 422 -7.23 -7.68 -15.28
CA ALA A 422 -8.19 -8.13 -16.28
C ALA A 422 -8.04 -9.63 -16.57
N THR A 423 -6.83 -10.06 -16.93
CA THR A 423 -6.53 -11.47 -17.20
C THR A 423 -6.73 -12.35 -15.98
N GLY A 424 -6.47 -11.85 -14.77
CA GLY A 424 -6.78 -12.53 -13.51
C GLY A 424 -8.26 -12.85 -13.32
N PHE A 425 -9.11 -11.82 -13.42
CA PHE A 425 -10.57 -11.98 -13.29
C PHE A 425 -11.16 -12.90 -14.35
N ILE A 426 -10.70 -12.75 -15.60
CA ILE A 426 -11.12 -13.61 -16.72
C ILE A 426 -10.72 -15.06 -16.45
N THR A 427 -9.47 -15.30 -16.04
CA THR A 427 -8.97 -16.65 -15.72
C THR A 427 -9.77 -17.27 -14.59
N TYR A 428 -10.09 -16.52 -13.53
CA TYR A 428 -10.94 -17.02 -12.44
C TYR A 428 -12.31 -17.48 -12.93
N CYS A 429 -13.00 -16.64 -13.70
CA CYS A 429 -14.30 -16.98 -14.25
C CYS A 429 -14.23 -18.19 -15.18
N VAL A 430 -13.26 -18.24 -16.09
CA VAL A 430 -13.08 -19.34 -17.05
C VAL A 430 -12.73 -20.65 -16.35
N MET A 431 -11.88 -20.63 -15.33
CA MET A 431 -11.51 -21.83 -14.58
C MET A 431 -12.69 -22.39 -13.80
N LYS A 432 -13.37 -21.57 -12.99
CA LYS A 432 -14.54 -22.01 -12.22
C LYS A 432 -15.68 -22.48 -13.12
N ALA A 433 -15.86 -21.81 -14.26
CA ALA A 433 -16.76 -22.22 -15.32
C ALA A 433 -16.41 -23.62 -15.87
N GLY A 434 -15.20 -23.76 -16.40
CA GLY A 434 -14.72 -24.99 -17.04
C GLY A 434 -14.69 -26.20 -16.11
N THR A 435 -14.51 -26.00 -14.80
CA THR A 435 -14.51 -27.08 -13.80
C THR A 435 -15.87 -27.34 -13.16
N ASN A 436 -16.96 -26.82 -13.73
CA ASN A 436 -18.33 -26.99 -13.24
C ASN A 436 -18.61 -26.41 -11.83
N ARG A 437 -17.83 -25.42 -11.41
CA ARG A 437 -17.96 -24.70 -10.12
C ARG A 437 -18.60 -23.32 -10.29
N TRP A 438 -19.50 -23.17 -11.25
CA TRP A 438 -20.18 -21.91 -11.59
C TRP A 438 -20.85 -21.21 -10.42
N ARG A 439 -21.32 -21.97 -9.42
CA ARG A 439 -21.98 -21.45 -8.21
C ARG A 439 -21.05 -20.68 -7.27
N GLU A 440 -19.74 -20.86 -7.40
CA GLU A 440 -18.73 -20.12 -6.64
C GLU A 440 -18.41 -18.76 -7.28
N ILE A 441 -18.87 -18.52 -8.52
CA ILE A 441 -18.66 -17.25 -9.20
C ILE A 441 -19.70 -16.26 -8.71
N HIS A 442 -19.26 -15.31 -7.88
CA HIS A 442 -20.12 -14.23 -7.46
C HIS A 442 -20.46 -13.31 -8.68
N PRO A 443 -21.72 -12.85 -8.84
CA PRO A 443 -22.13 -12.05 -10.00
C PRO A 443 -21.26 -10.81 -10.25
N GLY A 444 -20.81 -10.15 -9.17
CA GLY A 444 -19.91 -8.99 -9.28
C GLY A 444 -18.57 -9.31 -9.95
N VAL A 445 -18.00 -10.50 -9.69
CA VAL A 445 -16.75 -10.95 -10.31
C VAL A 445 -16.97 -11.23 -11.80
N ALA A 446 -18.09 -11.86 -12.14
CA ALA A 446 -18.45 -12.14 -13.53
C ALA A 446 -18.69 -10.85 -14.34
N ILE A 447 -19.34 -9.85 -13.74
CA ILE A 447 -19.55 -8.54 -14.38
C ILE A 447 -18.20 -7.87 -14.66
N VAL A 448 -17.29 -7.84 -13.68
CA VAL A 448 -15.95 -7.25 -13.87
C VAL A 448 -15.16 -7.98 -14.95
N ALA A 449 -15.17 -9.31 -14.95
CA ALA A 449 -14.53 -10.11 -16.00
C ALA A 449 -15.13 -9.82 -17.39
N LEU A 450 -16.45 -9.71 -17.50
CA LEU A 450 -17.13 -9.38 -18.75
C LEU A 450 -16.77 -7.98 -19.26
N LEU A 451 -16.70 -6.99 -18.36
CA LEU A 451 -16.29 -5.63 -18.71
C LEU A 451 -14.86 -5.59 -19.27
N PHE A 452 -13.94 -6.38 -18.68
CA PHE A 452 -12.58 -6.50 -19.20
C PHE A 452 -12.51 -7.22 -20.55
N ILE A 453 -13.33 -8.25 -20.78
CA ILE A 453 -13.44 -8.88 -22.10
C ILE A 453 -13.92 -7.87 -23.15
N ILE A 454 -14.94 -7.07 -22.81
CA ILE A 454 -15.44 -6.01 -23.69
C ILE A 454 -14.34 -4.98 -23.97
N LYS A 455 -13.56 -4.56 -22.96
CA LYS A 455 -12.40 -3.66 -23.14
C LYS A 455 -11.42 -4.26 -24.16
N PHE A 456 -11.02 -5.53 -24.00
CA PHE A 456 -10.07 -6.15 -24.92
C PHE A 456 -10.58 -6.28 -26.35
N ILE A 457 -11.85 -6.58 -26.54
CA ILE A 457 -12.43 -6.76 -27.87
C ILE A 457 -12.62 -5.41 -28.57
N PHE A 458 -13.09 -4.38 -27.86
CA PHE A 458 -13.57 -3.15 -28.47
C PHE A 458 -12.62 -1.95 -28.34
N ILE A 459 -11.71 -1.95 -27.37
CA ILE A 459 -10.80 -0.82 -27.10
C ILE A 459 -9.37 -1.17 -27.51
N ASP A 460 -8.85 -2.32 -27.05
CA ASP A 460 -7.44 -2.70 -27.32
C ASP A 460 -7.27 -3.51 -28.61
N GLY A 461 -8.37 -3.86 -29.29
CA GLY A 461 -8.38 -4.62 -30.54
C GLY A 461 -7.99 -3.82 -31.80
N HIS A 462 -7.45 -2.61 -31.66
CA HIS A 462 -7.11 -1.68 -32.74
C HIS A 462 -5.71 -1.10 -32.62
#